data_AF-A0A392T7M2-F1
#
_entry.id   AF-A0A392T7M2-F1
#
_cell.length_a   1.000
_cell.length_b   1.000
_cell.length_c   1.000
_cell.angle_alpha   90.00
_cell.angle_beta   90.00
_cell.angle_gamma   90.00
#
_symmetry.space_group_name_H-M   'P 1'
#
loop_
_entity.id
_entity.type
_entity.pdbx_description
1 polymer ?
#
loop_
_entity_poly.entity_id
_entity_poly.type
_entity_poly.pdbx_seq_one_letter_code
_entity_poly.pdbx_strand_id
1 'polypeptide(L)'
;GSVEALKSLLQQKLELGEDEEALKILKSLISSQPEVTDWKFIAARLTIEMGDTDAARSFYDEILKSNPLSFEGLFENALLMDRVGEGDVVIE
;
A
#
# COMPACT_ATOMS: atom_id res chain seq x y z
N GLY A 1 21.08 10.81 1.54
CA GLY A 1 20.49 11.54 0.41
C GLY A 1 19.04 11.90 0.72
N SER A 2 18.35 12.57 -0.20
CA SER A 2 16.93 12.93 0.01
C SER A 2 16.04 11.70 0.25
N VAL A 3 16.41 10.54 -0.31
CA VAL A 3 15.67 9.27 -0.17
C VAL A 3 15.81 8.69 1.24
N GLU A 4 17.02 8.66 1.81
CA GLU A 4 17.22 8.16 3.18
C GLU A 4 16.48 9.01 4.21
N ALA A 5 16.44 10.33 4.02
CA ALA A 5 15.66 11.22 4.87
C ALA A 5 14.14 10.91 4.78
N LEU A 6 13.63 10.63 3.58
CA LEU A 6 12.23 10.20 3.39
C LEU A 6 11.96 8.85 4.08
N LYS A 7 12.89 7.90 4.05
CA LYS A 7 12.74 6.61 4.75
C LYS A 7 12.68 6.78 6.27
N SER A 8 13.59 7.56 6.83
CA SER A 8 13.57 7.85 8.28
C SER A 8 12.31 8.59 8.69
N LEU A 9 11.85 9.55 7.89
CA LEU A 9 10.60 10.27 8.15
C LEU A 9 9.39 9.34 8.02
N LEU A 10 9.36 8.47 7.01
CA LEU A 10 8.29 7.47 6.85
C LEU A 10 8.18 6.62 8.11
N GLN A 11 9.29 6.07 8.60
CA GLN A 11 9.31 5.26 9.80
C GLN A 11 8.72 6.03 11.00
N GLN A 12 9.15 7.28 11.20
CA GLN A 12 8.62 8.12 12.27
C GLN A 12 7.10 8.34 12.15
N LYS A 13 6.59 8.59 10.94
CA LYS A 13 5.15 8.80 10.72
C LYS A 13 4.32 7.55 10.97
N LEU A 14 4.81 6.39 10.55
CA LEU A 14 4.18 5.10 10.84
C LEU A 14 4.17 4.80 12.35
N GLU A 15 5.27 5.07 13.07
CA GLU A 15 5.36 4.89 14.53
C GLU A 15 4.40 5.81 15.30
N LEU A 16 4.08 6.98 14.75
CA LEU A 16 3.15 7.95 15.34
C LEU A 16 1.69 7.71 14.93
N GLY A 17 1.41 6.77 14.01
CA GLY A 17 0.06 6.58 13.43
C GLY A 17 -0.41 7.76 12.58
N GLU A 18 0.52 8.54 12.04
CA GLU A 18 0.22 9.67 11.15
C GLU A 18 0.08 9.15 9.71
N ASP A 19 -0.98 8.40 9.45
CA ASP A 19 -1.15 7.59 8.22
C ASP A 19 -1.21 8.44 6.94
N GLU A 20 -1.86 9.61 6.98
CA GLU A 20 -1.91 10.51 5.83
C GLU A 20 -0.52 11.04 5.45
N GLU A 21 0.28 11.44 6.44
CA GLU A 21 1.65 11.90 6.27
C GLU A 21 2.55 10.77 5.78
N ALA A 22 2.43 9.57 6.36
CA ALA A 22 3.14 8.39 5.91
C ALA A 22 2.83 8.06 4.45
N LEU A 23 1.56 8.14 4.04
CA LEU A 23 1.14 7.89 2.66
C LEU A 23 1.69 8.94 1.68
N LYS A 24 1.76 10.23 2.06
CA LYS A 24 2.39 11.29 1.25
C LYS A 24 3.87 10.99 1.01
N ILE A 25 4.57 10.50 2.03
CA ILE A 25 5.98 10.13 1.93
C ILE A 25 6.16 8.89 1.05
N LEU A 26 5.30 7.87 1.21
CA LEU A 26 5.30 6.67 0.36
C LEU A 26 5.11 7.03 -1.11
N LYS A 27 4.18 7.93 -1.46
CA LYS A 27 4.00 8.41 -2.84
C LYS A 27 5.26 9.09 -3.40
N SER A 28 5.98 9.83 -2.56
CA SER A 28 7.26 10.45 -2.92
C SER A 28 8.37 9.40 -3.14
N LEU A 29 8.41 8.36 -2.30
CA LEU A 29 9.35 7.24 -2.43
C LEU A 29 9.06 6.40 -3.68
N ILE A 30 7.79 6.09 -3.98
CA ILE A 30 7.37 5.40 -5.20
C ILE A 30 7.79 6.20 -6.44
N SER A 31 7.63 7.52 -6.41
CA SER A 31 8.02 8.39 -7.52
C SER A 31 9.55 8.46 -7.70
N SER A 32 10.30 8.38 -6.61
CA SER A 32 11.77 8.48 -6.62
C SER A 32 12.47 7.15 -6.87
N GLN A 33 11.84 6.02 -6.50
CA GLN A 33 12.36 4.66 -6.61
C GLN A 33 11.29 3.72 -7.20
N PRO A 34 10.81 3.94 -8.44
CA PRO A 34 9.71 3.18 -9.03
C PRO A 34 10.00 1.68 -9.19
N GLU A 35 11.27 1.29 -9.22
CA GLU A 35 11.72 -0.10 -9.26
C GLU A 35 11.55 -0.84 -7.92
N VAL A 36 11.46 -0.10 -6.81
CA VAL A 36 11.30 -0.66 -5.46
C VAL A 36 9.82 -0.87 -5.20
N THR A 37 9.37 -2.09 -5.47
CA THR A 37 7.94 -2.47 -5.37
C THR A 37 7.43 -2.43 -3.92
N ASP A 38 8.31 -2.64 -2.94
CA ASP A 38 8.00 -2.62 -1.50
C ASP A 38 7.27 -1.35 -1.06
N TRP A 39 7.59 -0.19 -1.64
CA TRP A 39 6.89 1.05 -1.31
C TRP A 39 5.40 1.00 -1.68
N LYS A 40 5.04 0.31 -2.77
CA LYS A 40 3.65 0.10 -3.16
C LYS A 40 2.95 -0.88 -2.23
N PHE A 41 3.63 -1.93 -1.77
CA PHE A 41 3.09 -2.86 -0.77
C PHE A 41 2.79 -2.16 0.55
N ILE A 42 3.74 -1.36 1.05
CA ILE A 42 3.53 -0.59 2.29
C ILE A 42 2.37 0.40 2.12
N ALA A 43 2.28 1.09 0.97
CA ALA A 43 1.16 1.99 0.69
C ALA A 43 -0.19 1.27 0.61
N ALA A 44 -0.24 0.08 0.01
CA ALA A 44 -1.45 -0.74 -0.05
C ALA A 44 -1.91 -1.18 1.35
N ARG A 45 -0.99 -1.66 2.19
CA ARG A 45 -1.29 -2.06 3.58
C ARG A 45 -1.72 -0.88 4.45
N LEU A 46 -1.07 0.28 4.31
CA LEU A 46 -1.46 1.49 5.03
C LEU A 46 -2.85 1.98 4.63
N THR A 47 -3.16 2.00 3.32
CA THR A 47 -4.50 2.41 2.84
C THR A 47 -5.59 1.44 3.27
N ILE A 48 -5.26 0.15 3.37
CA ILE A 48 -6.12 -0.84 4.02
C ILE A 48 -6.42 -0.46 5.49
N GLU A 49 -5.41 -0.09 6.28
CA GLU A 49 -5.56 0.29 7.69
C GLU A 49 -6.40 1.56 7.84
N MET A 50 -6.25 2.49 6.89
CA MET A 50 -7.07 3.70 6.79
C MET A 50 -8.52 3.44 6.34
N GLY A 51 -8.86 2.22 5.93
CA GLY A 51 -10.18 1.86 5.38
C GLY A 51 -10.40 2.23 3.91
N ASP A 52 -9.36 2.72 3.22
CA ASP A 52 -9.39 3.05 1.79
C ASP A 52 -9.02 1.83 0.94
N THR A 53 -9.98 0.91 0.80
CA THR A 53 -9.82 -0.34 0.07
C THR A 53 -9.65 -0.13 -1.44
N ASP A 54 -10.18 0.97 -1.99
CA ASP A 54 -10.05 1.33 -3.40
C ASP A 54 -8.62 1.77 -3.74
N ALA A 55 -7.99 2.57 -2.87
CA ALA A 55 -6.58 2.93 -3.03
C ALA A 55 -5.68 1.70 -2.89
N ALA A 56 -5.97 0.81 -1.94
CA ALA A 56 -5.22 -0.43 -1.77
C ALA A 56 -5.28 -1.31 -3.03
N ARG A 57 -6.47 -1.49 -3.60
CA ARG A 57 -6.67 -2.22 -4.87
C ARG A 57 -5.84 -1.62 -5.99
N SER A 58 -5.83 -0.29 -6.09
CA SER A 58 -5.06 0.42 -7.13
C SER A 58 -3.56 0.14 -7.01
N PHE A 59 -3.01 0.11 -5.79
CA PHE A 59 -1.60 -0.24 -5.58
C PHE A 59 -1.28 -1.69 -5.95
N TYR A 60 -2.14 -2.65 -5.56
CA TYR A 60 -1.95 -4.05 -5.96
C TYR A 60 -2.07 -4.26 -7.47
N ASP A 61 -3.00 -3.57 -8.13
CA ASP A 61 -3.12 -3.59 -9.59
C ASP A 61 -1.84 -3.09 -10.26
N GLU A 62 -1.22 -2.03 -9.74
CA GLU A 62 0.07 -1.55 -10.26
C GLU A 62 1.21 -2.55 -10.03
N ILE A 63 1.25 -3.20 -8.86
CA ILE A 63 2.23 -4.24 -8.55
C ILE A 63 2.09 -5.40 -9.54
N LEU A 64 0.87 -5.89 -9.75
CA LEU A 64 0.57 -7.03 -10.61
C LEU A 64 0.70 -6.69 -12.10
N LYS A 65 0.49 -5.43 -12.50
CA LYS A 65 0.83 -4.99 -13.87
C LYS A 65 2.33 -5.05 -14.14
N SER A 66 3.15 -4.68 -13.15
CA SER A 66 4.61 -4.72 -13.27
C SER A 66 5.16 -6.13 -13.17
N ASN A 67 4.62 -6.93 -12.25
CA ASN A 67 4.99 -8.32 -12.03
C ASN A 67 3.74 -9.20 -11.84
N PRO A 68 3.15 -9.72 -12.93
CA PRO A 68 1.92 -10.53 -12.87
C PRO A 68 2.05 -11.83 -12.07
N LEU A 69 3.26 -12.32 -11.86
CA LEU A 69 3.56 -13.55 -11.12
C LEU A 69 4.10 -13.26 -9.71
N SER A 70 3.95 -12.02 -9.22
CA SER A 70 4.29 -11.68 -7.84
C SER A 70 3.40 -12.47 -6.89
N PHE A 71 3.97 -13.48 -6.22
CA PHE A 71 3.23 -14.29 -5.26
C PHE A 71 2.64 -13.41 -4.15
N GLU A 72 3.43 -12.51 -3.58
CA GLU A 72 2.98 -11.56 -2.55
C GLU A 72 1.87 -10.64 -3.08
N GLY A 73 2.02 -10.12 -4.31
CA GLY A 73 1.00 -9.29 -4.95
C GLY A 73 -0.32 -10.03 -5.15
N LEU A 74 -0.27 -11.27 -5.62
CA LEU A 74 -1.44 -12.10 -5.84
C LEU A 74 -2.11 -12.49 -4.51
N PHE A 75 -1.30 -12.89 -3.53
CA PHE A 75 -1.77 -13.32 -2.22
C PHE A 75 -2.43 -12.17 -1.46
N GLU A 76 -1.78 -11.02 -1.35
CA GLU A 76 -2.36 -9.89 -0.62
C GLU A 76 -3.57 -9.26 -1.33
N ASN A 77 -3.56 -9.22 -2.67
CA ASN A 77 -4.74 -8.78 -3.40
C ASN A 77 -5.93 -9.74 -3.20
N ALA A 78 -5.68 -11.06 -3.15
CA ALA A 78 -6.72 -12.02 -2.83
C ALA A 78 -7.29 -11.81 -1.40
N LEU A 79 -6.42 -11.56 -0.41
CA LEU A 79 -6.87 -11.24 0.96
C LEU A 79 -7.68 -9.94 1.03
N LEU A 80 -7.31 -8.92 0.24
CA LEU A 80 -8.10 -7.69 0.13
C LEU A 80 -9.49 -7.98 -0.44
N MET A 81 -9.58 -8.75 -1.53
CA MET A 81 -10.85 -9.06 -2.19
C MET A 81 -11.76 -9.92 -1.32
N ASP A 82 -11.21 -10.89 -0.60
CA ASP A 82 -11.94 -11.74 0.35
C ASP A 82 -12.62 -10.89 1.42
N ARG A 83 -11.84 -10.03 2.08
CA ARG A 83 -12.35 -9.12 3.11
C ARG A 83 -13.37 -8.11 2.60
N VAL A 84 -13.19 -7.56 1.39
CA VAL A 84 -14.17 -6.65 0.77
C VAL A 84 -15.45 -7.41 0.41
N GLY A 85 -15.32 -8.61 -0.17
CA GLY A 85 -16.45 -9.46 -0.53
C GLY A 85 -17.26 -9.96 0.67
N GLU A 86 -16.62 -10.23 1.82
CA GLU A 86 -17.32 -10.51 3.07
C GLU A 86 -18.02 -9.26 3.66
N GLY A 87 -17.42 -8.07 3.49
CA GLY A 87 -18.00 -6.80 3.94
C GLY A 87 -19.29 -6.44 3.18
N ASP A 88 -19.39 -6.79 1.91
CA ASP A 88 -20.60 -6.59 1.08
C ASP A 88 -21.75 -7.53 1.47
N VAL A 89 -21.48 -8.63 2.19
CA VAL A 89 -22.49 -9.64 2.58
C VAL A 89 -23.19 -9.26 3.91
N VAL A 90 -22.76 -8.20 4.61
CA VAL A 90 -23.39 -7.75 5.87
C VAL A 90 -24.55 -6.78 5.61
N ILE A 91 -25.49 -7.12 4.71
CA ILE A 91 -26.83 -6.52 4.72
C ILE A 91 -27.86 -7.55 4.21
N GLU A 92 -28.46 -8.31 5.13
CA GLU A 92 -29.90 -8.61 5.19
C GLU A 92 -30.27 -9.18 6.56
#